data_AF-A0A843TYE6-F1
#
_entry.id   AF-A0A843TYE6-F1
#
_cell.length_a   1.000
_cell.length_b   1.000
_cell.length_c   1.000
_cell.angle_alpha   90.00
_cell.angle_beta   90.00
_cell.angle_gamma   90.00
#
_symmetry.space_group_name_H-M   'P 1'
#
loop_
_entity.id
_entity.type
_entity.pdbx_description
1 polymer ?
#
loop_
_entity_poly.entity_id
_entity_poly.type
_entity_poly.pdbx_seq_one_letter_code
_entity_poly.pdbx_strand_id
1 'polypeptide(L)' 'MGHMHNRGIIGYISSLQEDHPSWLNTSAQDVEENICKFVKKGLTPLQIGVNLCDSHNFA' A
#
# COMPACT_ATOMS: atom_id res chain seq x y z
N MET A 1 -16.90 5.29 -15.26
CA MET A 1 -17.11 4.04 -16.03
C MET A 1 -15.83 3.78 -16.80
N GLY A 2 -15.07 2.75 -16.40
CA GLY A 2 -13.67 2.56 -16.80
C GLY A 2 -13.49 2.11 -18.25
N HIS A 3 -12.23 2.13 -18.71
CA HIS A 3 -11.74 1.71 -20.03
C HIS A 3 -11.94 0.21 -20.34
N MET A 4 -13.01 -0.43 -19.84
CA MET A 4 -13.28 -1.85 -20.03
C MET A 4 -13.39 -2.26 -21.51
N HIS A 5 -13.59 -1.30 -22.43
CA HIS A 5 -13.71 -1.55 -23.87
C HIS A 5 -12.54 -0.97 -24.70
N ASN A 6 -11.66 -0.13 -24.13
CA ASN A 6 -10.53 0.44 -24.86
C ASN A 6 -9.22 -0.20 -24.38
N ARG A 7 -8.42 -0.72 -25.31
CA ARG A 7 -7.11 -1.33 -25.02
C ARG A 7 -6.10 -0.26 -24.59
N GLY A 8 -6.03 -0.01 -23.29
CA GLY A 8 -4.90 0.62 -22.62
C GLY A 8 -4.32 -0.34 -21.58
N ILE A 9 -3.00 -0.37 -21.42
CA ILE A 9 -2.35 -1.15 -20.35
C ILE A 9 -2.11 -0.20 -19.19
N ILE A 10 -2.86 -0.39 -18.11
CA ILE A 10 -2.61 0.24 -16.81
C ILE A 10 -2.36 -0.90 -15.84
N GLY A 11 -1.16 -0.97 -15.25
CA GLY A 11 -0.75 -2.03 -14.34
C GLY A 11 0.32 -1.57 -13.37
N TYR A 12 0.46 -2.27 -12.26
CA TYR A 12 1.54 -2.08 -11.30
C TYR A 12 2.67 -3.06 -11.59
N ILE A 13 3.91 -2.65 -11.29
CA ILE A 13 5.09 -3.51 -11.35
C ILE A 13 5.49 -3.89 -9.93
N SER A 14 5.64 -5.19 -9.69
CA SER A 14 6.19 -5.70 -8.44
C SER A 14 7.70 -5.84 -8.57
N SER A 15 8.44 -5.42 -7.56
CA SER A 15 9.89 -5.61 -7.49
C SER A 15 10.24 -7.10 -7.50
N LEU A 16 11.26 -7.50 -8.26
CA LEU A 16 11.76 -8.88 -8.31
C LEU A 16 12.57 -9.28 -7.07
N GLN A 17 13.00 -8.30 -6.27
CA GLN A 17 13.86 -8.50 -5.11
C GLN A 17 13.05 -8.26 -3.83
N GLU A 18 13.11 -9.21 -2.89
CA GLU A 18 12.39 -9.17 -1.61
C GLU A 18 13.18 -8.44 -0.50
N ASP A 19 14.35 -7.88 -0.83
CA ASP A 19 15.21 -7.23 0.14
C ASP A 19 14.61 -5.89 0.58
N HIS A 20 14.56 -5.68 1.88
CA HIS A 20 13.97 -4.50 2.47
C HIS A 20 14.82 -3.28 2.10
N PRO A 21 14.22 -2.20 1.57
CA PRO A 21 14.98 -1.02 1.25
C PRO A 21 15.70 -0.48 2.49
N SER A 22 16.96 -0.09 2.34
CA SER A 22 17.79 0.43 3.44
C SER A 22 17.29 1.77 4.01
N TRP A 23 16.41 2.45 3.30
CA TRP A 23 15.76 3.70 3.73
C TRP A 23 14.47 3.45 4.53
N LEU A 24 13.93 2.22 4.51
CA LEU A 24 12.71 1.87 5.22
C LEU A 24 13.08 1.59 6.68
N ASN A 25 12.68 2.49 7.59
CA ASN A 25 12.97 2.42 9.03
C ASN A 25 11.74 1.99 9.85
N THR A 26 10.67 1.54 9.18
CA THR A 26 9.42 1.21 9.84
C THR A 26 9.46 -0.20 10.41
N SER A 27 9.18 -0.33 11.71
CA SER A 27 9.02 -1.63 12.36
C SER A 27 7.70 -2.29 11.95
N ALA A 28 7.71 -3.61 11.76
CA ALA A 28 6.49 -4.39 11.48
C ALA A 28 5.38 -4.13 12.53
N GLN A 29 5.77 -3.87 13.77
CA GLN A 29 4.83 -3.60 14.87
C GLN A 29 4.04 -2.30 14.66
N ASP A 30 4.69 -1.25 14.12
CA ASP A 30 4.05 0.03 13.82
C ASP A 30 3.03 -0.11 12.67
N VAL A 31 3.35 -0.95 11.67
CA VAL A 31 2.44 -1.31 10.58
C VAL A 31 1.15 -1.94 11.13
N GLU A 32 1.28 -2.92 12.01
CA GLU A 32 0.12 -3.63 12.59
C GLU A 32 -0.77 -2.69 13.41
N GLU A 33 -0.18 -1.80 14.21
CA GLU A 33 -0.93 -0.80 14.96
C GLU A 33 -1.70 0.16 14.05
N ASN A 34 -1.09 0.60 12.96
CA ASN A 34 -1.73 1.47 11.98
C ASN A 34 -2.88 0.76 11.25
N ILE A 35 -2.70 -0.50 10.86
CA ILE A 35 -3.78 -1.33 10.29
C ILE A 35 -4.95 -1.42 11.27
N CYS A 36 -4.69 -1.74 12.54
CA CYS A 36 -5.73 -1.85 13.56
C CYS A 36 -6.49 -0.52 13.75
N LYS A 37 -5.78 0.61 13.74
CA LYS A 37 -6.39 1.95 13.81
C LYS A 37 -7.29 2.23 12.59
N PHE A 38 -6.88 1.84 11.38
CA PHE A 38 -7.67 2.09 10.17
C PHE A 38 -8.87 1.15 10.04
N VAL A 39 -8.74 -0.11 10.45
CA VAL A 39 -9.87 -1.05 10.51
C VAL A 39 -10.94 -0.54 11.49
N LYS A 40 -10.54 -0.04 12.67
CA LYS A 40 -11.48 0.56 13.63
C LYS A 40 -12.19 1.81 13.11
N LYS A 41 -11.56 2.54 12.19
CA LYS A 41 -12.17 3.68 11.47
C LYS A 41 -13.12 3.25 10.34
N GLY A 42 -13.22 1.95 10.05
CA GLY A 42 -14.09 1.40 9.01
C GLY A 42 -13.53 1.55 7.58
N LEU A 43 -12.22 1.74 7.42
CA LEU A 43 -11.60 1.81 6.10
C LEU A 43 -11.58 0.43 5.43
N THR A 44 -11.84 0.39 4.12
CA THR A 44 -11.73 -0.86 3.35
C THR A 44 -10.26 -1.24 3.14
N PRO A 45 -9.93 -2.54 2.99
CA PRO A 45 -8.54 -2.99 2.82
C PRO A 45 -7.79 -2.25 1.70
N LEU A 46 -8.48 -1.92 0.61
CA LEU A 46 -7.91 -1.13 -0.49
C LEU A 46 -7.49 0.27 -0.03
N GLN A 47 -8.37 0.97 0.71
CA GLN A 47 -8.07 2.30 1.24
C GLN A 47 -6.97 2.27 2.30
N ILE A 48 -6.91 1.21 3.12
CA ILE A 48 -5.84 1.02 4.10
C ILE A 48 -4.49 0.88 3.39
N GLY A 49 -4.40 0.05 2.35
CA GLY A 49 -3.18 -0.13 1.57
C GLY A 49 -2.70 1.16 0.90
N VAL A 50 -3.61 1.94 0.31
CA VAL A 50 -3.28 3.24 -0.27
C VAL A 50 -2.78 4.22 0.80
N ASN A 51 -3.44 4.27 1.96
CA ASN A 51 -3.05 5.18 3.03
C ASN A 51 -1.70 4.81 3.67
N LEU A 52 -1.40 3.51 3.78
CA LEU A 52 -0.08 3.03 4.25
C LEU A 52 1.02 3.39 3.24
N CYS A 53 0.76 3.28 1.94
CA CYS A 53 1.71 3.63 0.88
C CYS A 53 1.99 5.15 0.81
N ASP A 54 0.97 5.98 0.96
CA ASP A 54 1.08 7.45 0.89
C ASP A 54 1.73 8.08 2.14
N SER A 55 1.63 7.39 3.27
CA SER A 55 2.32 7.77 4.49
C SER A 55 3.83 7.63 4.25
N HIS A 56 4.52 8.76 4.09
CA HIS A 56 5.91 9.00 3.65
C HIS A 56 7.06 8.26 4.40
N ASN A 57 6.82 7.06 4.93
CA ASN A 57 7.80 6.18 5.57
C ASN A 57 7.75 4.75 5.00
N PHE A 58 7.15 4.53 3.82
CA PHE A 58 7.05 3.22 3.15
C PHE A 58 7.56 3.22 1.69
N ALA A 59 8.12 4.34 1.22
CA ALA A 59 8.55 4.55 -0.17
C ALA A 59 10.02 4.95 -0.31
#